data_AF-A0A3B8HDV9-F1
#
_entry.id   AF-A0A3B8HDV9-F1
#
_cell.length_a   1.000
_cell.length_b   1.000
_cell.length_c   1.000
_cell.angle_alpha   90.00
_cell.angle_beta   90.00
_cell.angle_gamma   90.00
#
_symmetry.space_group_name_H-M   'P 1'
#
loop_
_entity.id
_entity.type
_entity.pdbx_description
1 polymer ?
#
loop_
_entity_poly.entity_id
_entity_poly.type
_entity_poly.pdbx_seq_one_letter_code
_entity_poly.pdbx_strand_id
1 'polypeptide(L)'
;MGVELARELAHLAFESGRQVGLLVGRDGDVELVLVGGPRSMFLPDLPKSRGGRSRLRGLRFIHTHLDGEPLSQDDLMDLTFLRLDCIAVVQVDRHGGATHLQMAHVLPGALESQHGWEVHPSTLLQNVDVDFLDLVESLEEELDRSRAAVLAGSRNDRAILVGILPPGSGRDRDDALASLQELAELARTSGIDVADIILQRPREANPKYLIGKGKLSEIVLRALQCGVDLLIFDQELNPSQVRSITDTTELRVIDRTQLILDIFAQRAQSREGKIQVEMAQLKYLLPRLGVKDDALSRLTGGIGARGPGETKLEINRRRINDRIAHLERELRVVRKNR
;
A
#
# COMPACT_ATOMS: atom_id res chain seq x y z
N MET A 1 6.71 -24.90 -9.98
CA MET A 1 5.96 -25.04 -11.25
C MET A 1 6.62 -26.16 -12.04
N GLY A 2 5.86 -27.09 -12.61
CA GLY A 2 6.43 -28.09 -13.51
C GLY A 2 6.85 -27.46 -14.85
N VAL A 3 7.93 -27.95 -15.46
CA VAL A 3 8.46 -27.48 -16.75
C VAL A 3 7.39 -27.51 -17.86
N GLU A 4 6.47 -28.47 -17.81
CA GLU A 4 5.37 -28.61 -18.77
C GLU A 4 4.41 -27.41 -18.73
N LEU A 5 4.02 -26.95 -17.55
CA LEU A 5 3.13 -25.79 -17.40
C LEU A 5 3.77 -24.51 -17.95
N ALA A 6 5.07 -24.32 -17.75
CA ALA A 6 5.81 -23.19 -18.31
C ALA A 6 5.83 -23.22 -19.85
N ARG A 7 5.97 -24.41 -20.45
CA ARG A 7 5.89 -24.60 -21.91
C ARG A 7 4.49 -24.31 -22.44
N GLU A 8 3.45 -24.78 -21.75
CA GLU A 8 2.05 -24.51 -22.09
C GLU A 8 1.77 -23.00 -22.08
N LEU A 9 2.20 -22.30 -21.03
CA LEU A 9 2.06 -20.85 -20.91
C LEU A 9 2.78 -20.11 -22.04
N ALA A 10 4.02 -20.49 -22.35
CA ALA A 10 4.79 -19.88 -23.42
C ALA A 10 4.13 -20.08 -24.80
N HIS A 11 3.60 -21.28 -25.06
CA HIS A 11 2.88 -21.58 -26.30
C HIS A 11 1.62 -20.71 -26.43
N LEU A 12 0.78 -20.65 -25.38
CA LEU A 12 -0.42 -19.81 -25.37
C LEU A 12 -0.10 -18.32 -25.53
N ALA A 13 0.98 -17.86 -24.88
CA ALA A 13 1.41 -16.47 -24.99
C ALA A 13 1.87 -16.12 -26.41
N PHE A 14 2.62 -17.03 -27.04
CA PHE A 14 3.07 -16.88 -28.42
C PHE A 14 1.91 -16.88 -29.42
N GLU A 15 0.99 -17.85 -29.34
CA GLU A 15 -0.16 -17.93 -30.25
C GLU A 15 -1.08 -16.72 -30.11
N SER A 16 -1.27 -16.21 -28.90
CA SER A 16 -2.13 -15.06 -28.65
C SER A 16 -1.45 -13.72 -28.90
N GLY A 17 -0.12 -13.69 -29.00
CA GLY A 17 0.68 -12.46 -29.03
C GLY A 17 0.53 -11.62 -27.76
N ARG A 18 0.18 -12.24 -26.63
CA ARG A 18 -0.12 -11.60 -25.35
C ARG A 18 0.57 -12.33 -24.23
N GLN A 19 0.91 -11.61 -23.17
CA GLN A 19 1.40 -12.25 -21.95
C GLN A 19 0.29 -13.07 -21.29
N VAL A 20 0.60 -14.27 -20.77
CA VAL A 20 -0.29 -15.11 -19.97
C VAL A 20 0.33 -15.29 -18.58
N GLY A 21 -0.48 -15.20 -17.54
CA GLY A 21 -0.03 -15.28 -16.15
C GLY A 21 -0.96 -16.10 -15.25
N LEU A 22 -0.38 -16.65 -14.20
CA LEU A 22 -1.04 -17.45 -13.18
C LEU A 22 -0.71 -16.89 -11.81
N LEU A 23 -1.72 -16.62 -10.99
CA LEU A 23 -1.55 -16.51 -9.54
C LEU A 23 -1.78 -17.88 -8.94
N VAL A 24 -0.80 -18.33 -8.17
CA VAL A 24 -0.76 -19.68 -7.61
C VAL A 24 -0.58 -19.58 -6.09
N GLY A 25 -1.40 -20.31 -5.35
CA GLY A 25 -1.30 -20.44 -3.91
C GLY A 25 -0.09 -21.27 -3.47
N ARG A 26 0.18 -21.29 -2.15
CA ARG A 26 1.26 -22.11 -1.57
C ARG A 26 1.00 -23.61 -1.69
N ASP A 27 -0.26 -24.01 -1.65
CA ASP A 27 -0.73 -25.38 -1.92
C ASP A 27 -0.53 -25.81 -3.38
N GLY A 28 -0.25 -24.86 -4.27
CA GLY A 28 -0.05 -25.11 -5.69
C GLY A 28 -1.29 -24.89 -6.54
N ASP A 29 -2.43 -24.53 -5.94
CA ASP A 29 -3.67 -24.28 -6.66
C ASP A 29 -3.59 -22.96 -7.45
N VAL A 30 -4.11 -22.99 -8.68
CA VAL A 30 -4.21 -21.78 -9.50
C VAL A 30 -5.42 -20.98 -9.04
N GLU A 31 -5.17 -19.85 -8.38
CA GLU A 31 -6.23 -18.96 -7.90
C GLU A 31 -6.79 -18.09 -9.02
N LEU A 32 -5.94 -17.67 -9.95
CA LEU A 32 -6.35 -16.79 -11.04
C LEU A 32 -5.50 -17.00 -12.29
N VAL A 33 -6.15 -16.98 -13.45
CA VAL A 33 -5.53 -16.94 -14.77
C VAL A 33 -5.70 -15.54 -15.36
N LEU A 34 -4.63 -14.98 -15.89
CA LEU A 34 -4.55 -13.61 -16.40
C LEU A 34 -4.05 -13.63 -17.84
N VAL A 35 -4.62 -12.76 -18.67
CA VAL A 35 -4.16 -12.50 -20.03
C VAL A 35 -3.95 -11.01 -20.18
N GLY A 36 -2.71 -10.62 -20.45
CA GLY A 36 -2.27 -9.24 -20.58
C GLY A 36 -2.30 -8.73 -22.02
N GLY A 37 -1.64 -7.58 -22.21
CA GLY A 37 -1.20 -7.13 -23.52
C GLY A 37 0.14 -7.76 -23.93
N PRO A 38 0.75 -7.30 -25.03
CA PRO A 38 2.03 -7.82 -25.50
C PRO A 38 3.22 -7.52 -24.57
N ARG A 39 3.15 -6.40 -23.83
CA ARG A 39 4.23 -5.90 -22.94
C ARG A 39 3.73 -5.42 -21.58
N SER A 40 2.52 -5.80 -21.20
CA SER A 40 1.95 -5.38 -19.92
C SER A 40 0.98 -6.42 -19.42
N MET A 41 1.05 -6.69 -18.14
CA MET A 41 0.07 -7.50 -17.44
C MET A 41 -0.52 -6.66 -16.31
N PHE A 42 -1.85 -6.62 -16.23
CA PHE A 42 -2.54 -5.91 -15.16
C PHE A 42 -3.01 -6.92 -14.13
N LEU A 43 -2.43 -6.87 -12.95
CA LEU A 43 -2.89 -7.64 -11.80
C LEU A 43 -4.10 -6.93 -11.17
N PRO A 44 -5.24 -7.63 -10.97
CA PRO A 44 -6.40 -7.04 -10.31
C PRO A 44 -6.12 -6.82 -8.82
N ASP A 45 -6.95 -5.99 -8.19
CA ASP A 45 -6.97 -5.87 -6.73
C ASP A 45 -7.31 -7.23 -6.11
N LEU A 46 -6.35 -7.79 -5.37
CA LEU A 46 -6.55 -9.08 -4.71
C LEU A 46 -7.29 -8.89 -3.39
N PRO A 47 -8.17 -9.84 -3.00
CA PRO A 47 -8.85 -9.77 -1.72
C PRO A 47 -7.86 -9.64 -0.56
N LYS A 48 -8.27 -8.93 0.50
CA LYS A 48 -7.41 -8.71 1.67
C LYS A 48 -6.90 -10.04 2.22
N SER A 49 -5.58 -10.18 2.33
CA SER A 49 -4.95 -11.39 2.87
C SER A 49 -5.49 -11.73 4.26
N ARG A 50 -5.86 -12.99 4.47
CA ARG A 50 -6.34 -13.50 5.77
C ARG A 50 -5.23 -13.53 6.83
N GLY A 51 -3.96 -13.53 6.42
CA GLY A 51 -2.77 -13.57 7.30
C GLY A 51 -2.42 -12.25 7.97
N GLY A 52 -3.21 -11.19 7.75
CA GLY A 52 -2.91 -9.85 8.25
C GLY A 52 -1.90 -9.09 7.37
N ARG A 53 -1.78 -7.78 7.59
CA ARG A 53 -0.98 -6.86 6.75
C ARG A 53 0.54 -6.98 6.94
N SER A 54 0.99 -7.91 7.78
CA SER A 54 2.37 -8.07 8.23
C SER A 54 3.06 -9.32 7.70
N ARG A 55 2.35 -10.15 6.90
CA ARG A 55 2.92 -11.31 6.21
C ARG A 55 2.85 -11.12 4.69
N LEU A 56 3.61 -11.95 3.98
CA LEU A 56 3.45 -12.11 2.54
C LEU A 56 2.06 -12.70 2.24
N ARG A 57 1.59 -12.48 1.01
CA ARG A 57 0.20 -12.73 0.64
C ARG A 57 -0.13 -14.22 0.51
N GLY A 58 0.87 -15.10 0.42
CA GLY A 58 0.66 -16.52 0.16
C GLY A 58 0.53 -16.85 -1.32
N LEU A 59 0.89 -15.90 -2.19
CA LEU A 59 0.68 -16.00 -3.63
C LEU A 59 1.99 -15.80 -4.36
N ARG A 60 2.27 -16.69 -5.30
CA ARG A 60 3.28 -16.48 -6.32
C ARG A 60 2.62 -16.12 -7.63
N PHE A 61 3.21 -15.17 -8.34
CA PHE A 61 2.76 -14.81 -9.67
C PHE A 61 3.75 -15.31 -10.71
N ILE A 62 3.26 -16.11 -11.65
CA ILE A 62 4.09 -16.69 -12.69
C ILE A 62 3.50 -16.31 -14.03
N HIS A 63 4.25 -15.57 -14.85
CA HIS A 63 3.75 -15.09 -16.14
C HIS A 63 4.82 -15.19 -17.24
N THR A 64 4.42 -14.89 -18.46
CA THR A 64 5.30 -14.95 -19.63
C THR A 64 5.72 -13.56 -20.08
N HIS A 65 6.98 -13.40 -20.47
CA HIS A 65 7.44 -12.27 -21.27
C HIS A 65 7.77 -12.72 -22.69
N LEU A 66 7.21 -11.99 -23.67
CA LEU A 66 7.50 -12.19 -25.08
C LEU A 66 8.91 -11.65 -25.39
N ASP A 67 9.48 -12.09 -26.52
CA ASP A 67 10.80 -11.66 -27.01
C ASP A 67 11.97 -11.90 -26.03
N GLY A 68 11.81 -12.83 -25.08
CA GLY A 68 12.84 -13.18 -24.11
C GLY A 68 13.17 -12.06 -23.10
N GLU A 69 12.25 -11.12 -22.88
CA GLU A 69 12.47 -10.02 -21.95
C GLU A 69 12.61 -10.53 -20.49
N PRO A 70 13.55 -9.98 -19.69
CA PRO A 70 13.67 -10.30 -18.26
C PRO A 70 12.54 -9.66 -17.44
N LEU A 71 12.57 -9.89 -16.12
CA LEU A 71 11.73 -9.15 -15.16
C LEU A 71 11.83 -7.65 -15.43
N SER A 72 10.68 -7.02 -15.58
CA SER A 72 10.54 -5.59 -15.77
C SER A 72 10.49 -4.87 -14.41
N GLN A 73 10.61 -3.54 -14.44
CA GLN A 73 10.42 -2.75 -13.23
C GLN A 73 8.97 -2.83 -12.72
N ASP A 74 7.98 -2.95 -13.61
CA ASP A 74 6.57 -3.05 -13.23
C ASP A 74 6.31 -4.36 -12.46
N ASP A 75 6.95 -5.46 -12.86
CA ASP A 75 6.87 -6.75 -12.15
C ASP A 75 7.38 -6.64 -10.70
N LEU A 76 8.49 -5.94 -10.51
CA LEU A 76 9.07 -5.71 -9.18
C LEU A 76 8.21 -4.77 -8.33
N MET A 77 7.50 -3.83 -8.96
CA MET A 77 6.52 -3.00 -8.27
C MET A 77 5.32 -3.84 -7.82
N ASP A 78 4.82 -4.73 -8.68
CA ASP A 78 3.69 -5.61 -8.36
C ASP A 78 4.04 -6.61 -7.25
N LEU A 79 5.24 -7.22 -7.31
CA LEU A 79 5.81 -8.04 -6.22
C LEU A 79 5.70 -7.32 -4.87
N THR A 80 6.06 -6.04 -4.85
CA THR A 80 6.08 -5.23 -3.64
C THR A 80 4.69 -4.80 -3.17
N PHE A 81 3.91 -4.14 -4.04
CA PHE A 81 2.62 -3.55 -3.65
C PHE A 81 1.59 -4.62 -3.28
N LEU A 82 1.62 -5.75 -3.98
CA LEU A 82 0.73 -6.87 -3.68
C LEU A 82 1.29 -7.78 -2.58
N ARG A 83 2.55 -7.56 -2.16
CA ARG A 83 3.31 -8.39 -1.20
C ARG A 83 3.27 -9.86 -1.60
N LEU A 84 3.55 -10.15 -2.86
CA LEU A 84 3.61 -11.52 -3.36
C LEU A 84 4.79 -12.24 -2.71
N ASP A 85 4.63 -13.56 -2.54
CA ASP A 85 5.69 -14.42 -2.03
C ASP A 85 6.87 -14.43 -3.02
N CYS A 86 6.56 -14.53 -4.32
CA CYS A 86 7.52 -14.31 -5.41
C CYS A 86 6.82 -13.94 -6.72
N ILE A 87 7.61 -13.44 -7.66
CA ILE A 87 7.23 -13.28 -9.06
C ILE A 87 8.22 -14.04 -9.94
N ALA A 88 7.73 -14.73 -10.97
CA ALA A 88 8.56 -15.47 -11.91
C ALA A 88 8.11 -15.26 -13.35
N VAL A 89 9.08 -15.09 -14.24
CA VAL A 89 8.89 -14.82 -15.66
C VAL A 89 9.44 -15.95 -16.47
N VAL A 90 8.57 -16.56 -17.28
CA VAL A 90 8.95 -17.48 -18.34
C VAL A 90 9.28 -16.66 -19.59
N GLN A 91 10.53 -16.73 -20.03
CA GLN A 91 11.02 -16.05 -21.23
C GLN A 91 10.64 -16.82 -22.48
N VAL A 92 9.76 -16.23 -23.29
CA VAL A 92 9.24 -16.82 -24.53
C VAL A 92 10.08 -16.32 -25.70
N ASP A 93 10.66 -17.25 -26.46
CA ASP A 93 11.40 -16.91 -27.67
C ASP A 93 10.47 -16.60 -28.86
N ARG A 94 11.08 -16.24 -30.00
CA ARG A 94 10.36 -15.89 -31.24
C ARG A 94 9.67 -17.08 -31.92
N HIS A 95 9.83 -18.29 -31.41
CA HIS A 95 9.23 -19.52 -31.89
C HIS A 95 8.20 -20.09 -30.90
N GLY A 96 7.91 -19.37 -29.82
CA GLY A 96 6.98 -19.82 -28.77
C GLY A 96 7.60 -20.80 -27.77
N GLY A 97 8.91 -20.98 -27.79
CA GLY A 97 9.64 -21.81 -26.84
C GLY A 97 9.80 -21.12 -25.48
N ALA A 98 9.54 -21.85 -24.40
CA ALA A 98 9.91 -21.45 -23.04
C ALA A 98 11.41 -21.71 -22.83
N THR A 99 12.21 -20.67 -22.72
CA THR A 99 13.69 -20.79 -22.70
C THR A 99 14.26 -20.74 -21.28
N HIS A 100 14.02 -19.63 -20.59
CA HIS A 100 14.54 -19.38 -19.26
C HIS A 100 13.41 -18.98 -18.31
N LEU A 101 13.68 -19.16 -17.02
CA LEU A 101 12.90 -18.62 -15.93
C LEU A 101 13.77 -17.60 -15.19
N GLN A 102 13.22 -16.41 -14.95
CA GLN A 102 13.81 -15.46 -14.01
C GLN A 102 12.81 -15.20 -12.89
N MET A 103 13.28 -15.20 -11.64
CA MET A 103 12.42 -15.00 -10.48
C MET A 103 12.93 -13.91 -9.55
N ALA A 104 12.02 -13.31 -8.80
CA ALA A 104 12.34 -12.39 -7.73
C ALA A 104 11.44 -12.61 -6.52
N HIS A 105 11.96 -12.33 -5.33
CA HIS A 105 11.20 -12.33 -4.09
C HIS A 105 11.58 -11.12 -3.24
N VAL A 106 10.72 -10.78 -2.28
CA VAL A 106 11.02 -9.74 -1.29
C VAL A 106 12.20 -10.18 -0.42
N LEU A 107 13.07 -9.25 -0.02
CA LEU A 107 14.18 -9.47 0.92
C LEU A 107 13.83 -8.92 2.31
N PRO A 108 13.51 -9.79 3.29
CA PRO A 108 13.39 -9.43 4.69
C PRO A 108 14.77 -9.01 5.21
N GLY A 109 14.91 -7.83 5.82
CA GLY A 109 16.18 -7.47 6.50
C GLY A 109 17.22 -6.71 5.67
N ALA A 110 16.94 -6.39 4.40
CA ALA A 110 17.72 -5.41 3.64
C ALA A 110 17.49 -3.98 4.19
N LEU A 111 18.00 -3.67 5.39
CA LEU A 111 17.98 -2.32 5.93
C LEU A 111 18.92 -1.39 5.14
N GLU A 112 19.91 -1.96 4.41
CA GLU A 112 20.98 -1.25 3.70
C GLU A 112 20.98 -1.45 2.17
N SER A 113 20.37 -2.50 1.62
CA SER A 113 20.29 -2.70 0.16
C SER A 113 19.29 -1.70 -0.46
N GLN A 114 19.64 -1.08 -1.60
CA GLN A 114 18.82 -0.04 -2.24
C GLN A 114 17.44 -0.51 -2.71
N HIS A 115 17.24 -1.82 -2.89
CA HIS A 115 16.01 -2.40 -3.44
C HIS A 115 15.64 -3.62 -2.57
N GLY A 116 14.50 -3.56 -1.87
CA GLY A 116 14.08 -4.57 -0.87
C GLY A 116 13.56 -5.88 -1.47
N TRP A 117 14.14 -6.31 -2.59
CA TRP A 117 13.85 -7.56 -3.28
C TRP A 117 15.14 -8.14 -3.87
N GLU A 118 15.18 -9.45 -4.02
CA GLU A 118 16.26 -10.17 -4.70
C GLU A 118 15.78 -10.60 -6.08
N VAL A 119 16.61 -10.37 -7.10
CA VAL A 119 16.38 -10.91 -8.44
C VAL A 119 17.38 -12.03 -8.67
N HIS A 120 16.87 -13.24 -8.89
CA HIS A 120 17.70 -14.40 -9.19
C HIS A 120 18.23 -14.36 -10.62
N PRO A 121 19.39 -14.99 -10.88
CA PRO A 121 19.90 -15.15 -12.24
C PRO A 121 18.89 -15.84 -13.16
N SER A 122 18.84 -15.40 -14.42
CA SER A 122 18.03 -16.09 -15.43
C SER A 122 18.56 -17.50 -15.63
N THR A 123 17.70 -18.50 -15.39
CA THR A 123 18.07 -19.92 -15.37
C THR A 123 17.35 -20.64 -16.49
N LEU A 124 18.05 -21.53 -17.21
CA LEU A 124 17.40 -22.37 -18.21
C LEU A 124 16.26 -23.17 -17.58
N LEU A 125 15.09 -23.18 -18.22
CA LEU A 125 13.87 -23.74 -17.62
C LEU A 125 14.04 -25.19 -17.14
N GLN A 126 14.84 -25.98 -17.86
CA GLN A 126 15.14 -27.39 -17.52
C GLN A 126 16.04 -27.56 -16.28
N ASN A 127 16.76 -26.51 -15.88
CA ASN A 127 17.68 -26.50 -14.74
C ASN A 127 17.09 -25.76 -13.53
N VAL A 128 15.82 -25.36 -13.60
CA VAL A 128 15.16 -24.69 -12.47
C VAL A 128 14.95 -25.72 -11.37
N ASP A 129 15.71 -25.56 -10.30
CA ASP A 129 15.64 -26.37 -9.08
C ASP A 129 15.48 -25.42 -7.90
N VAL A 130 14.23 -25.02 -7.65
CA VAL A 130 13.89 -24.10 -6.56
C VAL A 130 12.78 -24.74 -5.73
N ASP A 131 13.10 -25.08 -4.49
CA ASP A 131 12.08 -25.42 -3.51
C ASP A 131 11.40 -24.12 -3.05
N PHE A 132 10.24 -23.87 -3.65
CA PHE A 132 9.46 -22.66 -3.37
C PHE A 132 8.93 -22.64 -1.93
N LEU A 133 8.57 -23.79 -1.36
CA LEU A 133 8.02 -23.83 -0.01
C LEU A 133 9.11 -23.49 1.01
N ASP A 134 10.27 -24.15 0.89
CA ASP A 134 11.43 -23.86 1.74
C ASP A 134 11.86 -22.38 1.62
N LEU A 135 11.88 -21.83 0.39
CA LEU A 135 12.18 -20.42 0.17
C LEU A 135 11.20 -19.53 0.95
N VAL A 136 9.89 -19.72 0.77
CA VAL A 136 8.89 -18.87 1.42
C VAL A 136 8.91 -19.01 2.93
N GLU A 137 9.07 -20.22 3.45
CA GLU A 137 9.20 -20.46 4.90
C GLU A 137 10.40 -19.71 5.46
N SER A 138 11.56 -19.79 4.80
CA SER A 138 12.76 -19.06 5.24
C SER A 138 12.58 -17.54 5.26
N LEU A 139 11.89 -16.98 4.25
CA LEU A 139 11.60 -15.56 4.14
C LEU A 139 10.62 -15.10 5.23
N GLU A 140 9.57 -15.89 5.50
CA GLU A 140 8.62 -15.58 6.57
C GLU A 140 9.27 -15.67 7.95
N GLU A 141 10.11 -16.67 8.20
CA GLU A 141 10.88 -16.77 9.44
C GLU A 141 11.83 -15.57 9.64
N GLU A 142 12.45 -15.08 8.57
CA GLU A 142 13.28 -13.88 8.63
C GLU A 142 12.47 -12.60 8.86
N LEU A 143 11.30 -12.46 8.23
CA LEU A 143 10.36 -11.37 8.52
C LEU A 143 9.88 -11.42 9.96
N ASP A 144 9.50 -12.59 10.46
CA ASP A 144 9.01 -12.77 11.83
C ASP A 144 10.11 -12.51 12.86
N ARG A 145 11.36 -12.95 12.60
CA ARG A 145 12.51 -12.62 13.45
C ARG A 145 12.79 -11.12 13.49
N SER A 146 12.86 -10.48 12.32
CA SER A 146 13.06 -9.03 12.19
C SER A 146 11.96 -8.28 12.94
N ARG A 147 10.72 -8.71 12.79
CA ARG A 147 9.57 -8.11 13.46
C ARG A 147 9.56 -8.35 14.96
N ALA A 148 9.86 -9.56 15.43
CA ALA A 148 9.88 -9.89 16.86
C ALA A 148 10.95 -9.09 17.60
N ALA A 149 12.15 -8.94 17.03
CA ALA A 149 13.20 -8.08 17.57
C ALA A 149 12.72 -6.63 17.73
N VAL A 150 11.89 -6.16 16.79
CA VAL A 150 11.39 -4.79 16.78
C VAL A 150 10.12 -4.61 17.66
N LEU A 151 9.25 -5.63 17.78
CA LEU A 151 8.02 -5.60 18.58
C LEU A 151 8.23 -5.89 20.07
N ALA A 152 9.36 -6.48 20.46
CA ALA A 152 9.64 -6.86 21.85
C ALA A 152 9.58 -5.69 22.86
N GLY A 153 9.49 -4.43 22.41
CA GLY A 153 9.42 -3.24 23.25
C GLY A 153 8.12 -2.43 23.20
N SER A 154 7.13 -2.76 22.36
CA SER A 154 5.99 -1.86 22.11
C SER A 154 4.62 -2.55 22.14
N ARG A 155 3.67 -1.95 22.88
CA ARG A 155 2.23 -2.28 22.83
C ARG A 155 1.43 -1.26 22.00
N ASN A 156 2.11 -0.28 21.41
CA ASN A 156 1.53 0.87 20.75
C ASN A 156 1.38 0.63 19.24
N ASP A 157 0.50 1.40 18.60
CA ASP A 157 0.47 1.48 17.14
C ASP A 157 1.84 1.97 16.65
N ARG A 158 2.33 1.43 15.53
CA ARG A 158 3.65 1.79 14.98
C ARG A 158 3.52 2.47 13.64
N ALA A 159 4.34 3.48 13.39
CA ALA A 159 4.25 4.27 12.18
C ALA A 159 5.61 4.56 11.52
N ILE A 160 5.59 4.74 10.20
CA ILE A 160 6.67 5.39 9.46
C ILE A 160 6.25 6.82 9.15
N LEU A 161 7.12 7.77 9.48
CA LEU A 161 6.91 9.17 9.12
C LEU A 161 7.46 9.43 7.72
N VAL A 162 6.68 10.13 6.90
CA VAL A 162 7.06 10.47 5.54
C VAL A 162 7.05 11.99 5.39
N GLY A 163 8.22 12.57 5.16
CA GLY A 163 8.37 13.96 4.81
C GLY A 163 8.74 14.13 3.35
N ILE A 164 8.14 15.13 2.72
CA ILE A 164 8.36 15.47 1.32
C ILE A 164 8.86 16.90 1.28
N LEU A 165 9.96 17.10 0.57
CA LEU A 165 10.54 18.41 0.31
C LEU A 165 10.24 18.80 -1.13
N PRO A 166 9.15 19.55 -1.41
CA PRO A 166 8.79 19.90 -2.78
C PRO A 166 9.90 20.74 -3.42
N PRO A 167 10.15 20.55 -4.74
CA PRO A 167 11.08 21.39 -5.47
C PRO A 167 10.64 22.86 -5.40
N GLY A 168 11.59 23.77 -5.18
CA GLY A 168 11.31 25.22 -5.14
C GLY A 168 10.63 25.73 -3.86
N SER A 169 10.41 24.88 -2.84
CA SER A 169 9.75 25.29 -1.59
C SER A 169 10.55 26.26 -0.71
N GLY A 170 11.80 26.56 -1.04
CA GLY A 170 12.72 27.39 -0.23
C GLY A 170 13.16 26.74 1.08
N ARG A 171 12.44 25.72 1.54
CA ARG A 171 12.76 24.88 2.69
C ARG A 171 13.99 24.03 2.39
N ASP A 172 14.93 24.00 3.31
CA ASP A 172 16.09 23.13 3.19
C ASP A 172 15.83 21.75 3.83
N ARG A 173 16.86 20.91 3.81
CA ARG A 173 16.77 19.56 4.36
C ARG A 173 16.65 19.58 5.89
N ASP A 174 17.29 20.52 6.55
CA ASP A 174 17.39 20.56 8.01
C ASP A 174 16.07 21.03 8.62
N ASP A 175 15.41 22.02 8.01
CA ASP A 175 14.06 22.44 8.35
C ASP A 175 13.04 21.31 8.22
N ALA A 176 13.18 20.49 7.17
CA ALA A 176 12.29 19.35 6.95
C ALA A 176 12.52 18.23 7.96
N LEU A 177 13.79 17.96 8.33
CA LEU A 177 14.12 17.00 9.38
C LEU A 177 13.64 17.48 10.75
N ALA A 178 13.77 18.76 11.07
CA ALA A 178 13.23 19.34 12.30
C ALA A 178 11.70 19.19 12.37
N SER A 179 10.99 19.43 11.27
CA SER A 179 9.55 19.16 11.12
C SER A 179 9.19 17.72 11.45
N LEU A 180 9.97 16.76 10.93
CA LEU A 180 9.73 15.34 11.14
C LEU A 180 10.05 14.91 12.58
N GLN A 181 11.05 15.50 13.21
CA GLN A 181 11.36 15.29 14.61
C GLN A 181 10.22 15.80 15.51
N GLU A 182 9.70 17.00 15.23
CA GLU A 182 8.50 17.52 15.89
C GLU A 182 7.31 16.55 15.72
N LEU A 183 7.05 16.11 14.48
CA LEU A 183 5.99 15.16 14.18
C LEU A 183 6.18 13.83 14.93
N ALA A 184 7.41 13.37 15.09
CA ALA A 184 7.73 12.17 15.85
C ALA A 184 7.37 12.31 17.33
N GLU A 185 7.67 13.46 17.93
CA GLU A 185 7.29 13.74 19.32
C GLU A 185 5.77 13.86 19.50
N LEU A 186 5.07 14.45 18.52
CA LEU A 186 3.60 14.45 18.49
C LEU A 186 3.03 13.03 18.45
N ALA A 187 3.52 12.20 17.53
CA ALA A 187 3.11 10.80 17.38
C ALA A 187 3.34 10.00 18.67
N ARG A 188 4.52 10.12 19.28
CA ARG A 188 4.84 9.48 20.56
C ARG A 188 3.88 9.89 21.67
N THR A 189 3.52 11.18 21.72
CA THR A 189 2.57 11.65 22.73
C THR A 189 1.14 11.15 22.52
N SER A 190 0.78 10.72 21.31
CA SER A 190 -0.49 10.01 21.04
C SER A 190 -0.43 8.49 21.26
N GLY A 191 0.69 7.96 21.75
CA GLY A 191 0.89 6.52 21.90
C GLY A 191 1.16 5.81 20.58
N ILE A 192 1.84 6.48 19.64
CA ILE A 192 2.31 5.90 18.38
C ILE A 192 3.83 5.85 18.41
N ASP A 193 4.39 4.66 18.20
CA ASP A 193 5.83 4.46 18.17
C ASP A 193 6.36 4.62 16.74
N VAL A 194 7.29 5.57 16.57
CA VAL A 194 7.91 5.85 15.27
C VAL A 194 8.97 4.81 14.97
N ALA A 195 8.70 3.97 13.98
CA ALA A 195 9.58 2.91 13.52
C ALA A 195 10.68 3.43 12.58
N ASP A 196 10.36 4.40 11.72
CA ASP A 196 11.30 4.99 10.78
C ASP A 196 10.85 6.38 10.32
N ILE A 197 11.77 7.15 9.77
CA ILE A 197 11.55 8.49 9.21
C ILE A 197 12.16 8.55 7.82
N ILE A 198 11.33 8.81 6.82
CA ILE A 198 11.71 8.86 5.42
C ILE A 198 11.51 10.29 4.90
N LEU A 199 12.60 10.95 4.52
CA LEU A 199 12.58 12.25 3.86
C LEU A 199 12.87 12.10 2.37
N GLN A 200 11.93 12.52 1.51
CA GLN A 200 12.08 12.46 0.06
C GLN A 200 12.07 13.86 -0.57
N ARG A 201 13.03 14.13 -1.44
CA ARG A 201 13.06 15.33 -2.30
C ARG A 201 12.78 14.94 -3.75
N PRO A 202 11.51 14.91 -4.20
CA PRO A 202 11.20 14.58 -5.58
C PRO A 202 11.65 15.71 -6.53
N ARG A 203 12.01 15.34 -7.78
CA ARG A 203 12.26 16.33 -8.85
C ARG A 203 10.98 17.08 -9.23
N GLU A 204 9.87 16.37 -9.23
CA GLU A 204 8.51 16.86 -9.45
C GLU A 204 7.56 16.08 -8.54
N ALA A 205 6.62 16.77 -7.88
CA ALA A 205 5.67 16.13 -6.99
C ALA A 205 4.61 15.38 -7.81
N ASN A 206 4.48 14.07 -7.59
CA ASN A 206 3.43 13.29 -8.25
C ASN A 206 2.06 13.72 -7.69
N PRO A 207 1.09 14.14 -8.51
CA PRO A 207 -0.19 14.63 -7.98
C PRO A 207 -0.98 13.54 -7.22
N LYS A 208 -0.75 12.26 -7.54
CA LYS A 208 -1.44 11.10 -6.96
C LYS A 208 -0.82 10.63 -5.65
N TYR A 209 0.50 10.64 -5.52
CA TYR A 209 1.20 10.05 -4.36
C TYR A 209 2.16 11.02 -3.64
N LEU A 210 2.34 12.23 -4.16
CA LEU A 210 3.38 13.23 -3.84
C LEU A 210 4.83 12.76 -4.11
N ILE A 211 5.11 11.47 -4.00
CA ILE A 211 6.36 10.80 -4.36
C ILE A 211 6.19 9.91 -5.60
N GLY A 212 7.29 9.42 -6.16
CA GLY A 212 7.26 8.44 -7.26
C GLY A 212 6.81 7.05 -6.80
N LYS A 213 6.28 6.24 -7.72
CA LYS A 213 5.88 4.84 -7.44
C LYS A 213 7.02 4.00 -6.87
N GLY A 214 8.24 4.13 -7.40
CA GLY A 214 9.42 3.41 -6.89
C GLY A 214 9.66 3.70 -5.41
N LYS A 215 9.65 4.99 -5.02
CA LYS A 215 9.83 5.38 -3.62
C LYS A 215 8.68 4.90 -2.73
N LEU A 216 7.45 4.88 -3.26
CA LEU A 216 6.30 4.34 -2.53
C LEU A 216 6.43 2.82 -2.31
N SER A 217 6.94 2.08 -3.30
CA SER A 217 7.27 0.65 -3.18
C SER A 217 8.34 0.42 -2.12
N GLU A 218 9.43 1.21 -2.10
CA GLU A 218 10.44 1.15 -1.03
C GLU A 218 9.82 1.37 0.37
N ILE A 219 8.89 2.32 0.50
CA ILE A 219 8.18 2.55 1.78
C ILE A 219 7.32 1.35 2.18
N VAL A 220 6.65 0.69 1.23
CA VAL A 220 5.84 -0.51 1.51
C VAL A 220 6.71 -1.67 2.01
N LEU A 221 7.88 -1.89 1.38
CA LEU A 221 8.84 -2.91 1.84
C LEU A 221 9.35 -2.57 3.23
N ARG A 222 9.69 -1.30 3.46
CA ARG A 222 10.13 -0.85 4.78
C ARG A 222 9.05 -1.04 5.84
N ALA A 223 7.80 -0.74 5.50
CA ALA A 223 6.66 -0.97 6.39
C ALA A 223 6.48 -2.46 6.72
N LEU A 224 6.59 -3.34 5.71
CA LEU A 224 6.55 -4.79 5.91
C LEU A 224 7.67 -5.28 6.83
N GLN A 225 8.92 -4.88 6.56
CA GLN A 225 10.10 -5.24 7.35
C GLN A 225 10.00 -4.73 8.80
N CYS A 226 9.54 -3.49 8.99
CA CYS A 226 9.35 -2.91 10.31
C CYS A 226 8.09 -3.43 11.01
N GLY A 227 7.22 -4.20 10.34
CA GLY A 227 5.92 -4.60 10.89
C GLY A 227 4.99 -3.42 11.18
N VAL A 228 5.03 -2.39 10.34
CA VAL A 228 4.24 -1.16 10.43
C VAL A 228 3.04 -1.23 9.51
N ASP A 229 1.89 -0.75 9.98
CA ASP A 229 0.66 -0.68 9.19
C ASP A 229 0.12 0.76 9.00
N LEU A 230 0.85 1.76 9.51
CA LEU A 230 0.49 3.18 9.51
C LEU A 230 1.60 4.04 8.88
N LEU A 231 1.23 4.86 7.91
CA LEU A 231 2.04 5.94 7.38
C LEU A 231 1.51 7.28 7.86
N ILE A 232 2.40 8.14 8.35
CA ILE A 232 2.07 9.51 8.76
C ILE A 232 2.83 10.47 7.86
N PHE A 233 2.10 11.23 7.04
CA PHE A 233 2.68 12.24 6.18
C PHE A 233 2.79 13.58 6.92
N ASP A 234 3.96 14.20 6.84
CA ASP A 234 4.19 15.53 7.43
C ASP A 234 3.40 16.64 6.70
N GLN A 235 3.12 16.43 5.41
CA GLN A 235 2.32 17.34 4.58
C GLN A 235 0.85 16.96 4.63
N GLU A 236 -0.03 17.96 4.56
CA GLU A 236 -1.46 17.73 4.40
C GLU A 236 -1.74 17.06 3.05
N LEU A 237 -2.45 15.94 3.08
CA LEU A 237 -2.78 15.16 1.89
C LEU A 237 -4.17 15.53 1.42
N ASN A 238 -4.40 15.67 0.12
CA ASN A 238 -5.77 15.80 -0.39
C ASN A 238 -6.53 14.45 -0.34
N PRO A 239 -7.87 14.43 -0.42
CA PRO A 239 -8.64 13.19 -0.33
C PRO A 239 -8.25 12.13 -1.37
N SER A 240 -7.95 12.55 -2.61
CA SER A 240 -7.56 11.65 -3.69
C SER A 240 -6.18 11.03 -3.47
N GLN A 241 -5.26 11.76 -2.84
CA GLN A 241 -3.93 11.25 -2.45
C GLN A 241 -4.04 10.22 -1.34
N VAL A 242 -4.79 10.53 -0.26
CA VAL A 242 -5.03 9.57 0.82
C VAL A 242 -5.61 8.27 0.26
N ARG A 243 -6.62 8.36 -0.62
CA ARG A 243 -7.19 7.20 -1.30
C ARG A 243 -6.12 6.43 -2.06
N SER A 244 -5.44 7.11 -2.96
CA SER A 244 -4.49 6.49 -3.88
C SER A 244 -3.36 5.77 -3.17
N ILE A 245 -2.81 6.39 -2.13
CA ILE A 245 -1.74 5.79 -1.32
C ILE A 245 -2.31 4.61 -0.53
N THR A 246 -3.48 4.74 0.10
CA THR A 246 -4.12 3.65 0.86
C THR A 246 -4.44 2.44 -0.02
N ASP A 247 -5.01 2.65 -1.20
CA ASP A 247 -5.39 1.58 -2.12
C ASP A 247 -4.16 0.87 -2.71
N THR A 248 -3.12 1.64 -3.06
CA THR A 248 -1.88 1.06 -3.64
C THR A 248 -1.01 0.36 -2.59
N THR A 249 -0.93 0.87 -1.36
CA THR A 249 -0.03 0.32 -0.33
C THR A 249 -0.72 -0.66 0.61
N GLU A 250 -2.06 -0.64 0.66
CA GLU A 250 -2.87 -1.31 1.67
C GLU A 250 -2.55 -0.90 3.14
N LEU A 251 -1.78 0.16 3.35
CA LEU A 251 -1.44 0.71 4.67
C LEU A 251 -2.47 1.76 5.10
N ARG A 252 -2.63 1.97 6.42
CA ARG A 252 -3.37 3.12 6.94
C ARG A 252 -2.54 4.38 6.64
N VAL A 253 -3.17 5.43 6.14
CA VAL A 253 -2.49 6.69 5.83
C VAL A 253 -3.21 7.82 6.56
N ILE A 254 -2.45 8.57 7.34
CA ILE A 254 -2.91 9.84 7.92
C ILE A 254 -1.89 10.93 7.59
N ASP A 255 -2.32 12.18 7.71
CA ASP A 255 -1.44 13.34 7.62
C ASP A 255 -1.27 14.04 8.98
N ARG A 256 -0.42 15.07 9.00
CA ARG A 256 -0.16 15.90 10.17
C ARG A 256 -1.44 16.48 10.78
N THR A 257 -2.39 16.93 9.97
CA THR A 257 -3.66 17.51 10.44
C THR A 257 -4.49 16.45 11.19
N GLN A 258 -4.64 15.26 10.62
CA GLN A 258 -5.36 14.16 11.27
C GLN A 258 -4.71 13.75 12.60
N LEU A 259 -3.37 13.62 12.63
CA LEU A 259 -2.64 13.29 13.86
C LEU A 259 -2.89 14.33 14.97
N ILE A 260 -2.82 15.63 14.64
CA ILE A 260 -3.07 16.71 15.60
C ILE A 260 -4.50 16.65 16.15
N LEU A 261 -5.48 16.40 15.28
CA LEU A 261 -6.88 16.25 15.70
C LEU A 261 -7.07 15.06 16.64
N ASP A 262 -6.38 13.94 16.39
CA ASP A 262 -6.44 12.75 17.24
C ASP A 262 -5.79 13.00 18.61
N ILE A 263 -4.66 13.71 18.66
CA ILE A 263 -4.04 14.16 19.91
C ILE A 263 -5.00 15.06 20.72
N PHE A 264 -5.65 16.02 20.05
CA PHE A 264 -6.62 16.88 20.73
C PHE A 264 -7.84 16.09 21.23
N ALA A 265 -8.27 15.06 20.50
CA ALA A 265 -9.39 14.22 20.92
C ALA A 265 -9.05 13.44 22.19
N GLN A 266 -7.83 12.91 22.28
CA GLN A 266 -7.33 12.22 23.48
C GLN A 266 -7.19 13.18 24.69
N ARG A 267 -6.81 14.45 24.46
CA ARG A 267 -6.56 15.43 25.53
C ARG A 267 -7.79 16.23 25.95
N ALA A 268 -8.85 16.29 25.14
CA ALA A 268 -10.03 17.11 25.42
C ALA A 268 -10.83 16.58 26.62
N GLN A 269 -10.65 17.20 27.80
CA GLN A 269 -11.38 16.84 29.02
C GLN A 269 -12.68 17.63 29.20
N SER A 270 -12.66 18.93 28.88
CA SER A 270 -13.82 19.81 29.06
C SER A 270 -14.91 19.54 28.02
N ARG A 271 -16.17 19.81 28.38
CA ARG A 271 -17.30 19.70 27.44
C ARG A 271 -17.11 20.59 26.22
N GLU A 272 -16.65 21.83 26.42
CA GLU A 272 -16.33 22.76 25.32
C GLU A 272 -15.25 22.18 24.39
N GLY A 273 -14.15 21.69 24.95
CA GLY A 273 -13.05 21.12 24.18
C GLY A 273 -13.47 19.91 23.37
N LYS A 274 -14.24 18.98 23.97
CA LYS A 274 -14.75 17.79 23.27
C LYS A 274 -15.62 18.18 22.06
N ILE A 275 -16.50 19.15 22.23
CA ILE A 275 -17.36 19.65 21.13
C ILE A 275 -16.53 20.28 20.01
N GLN A 276 -15.54 21.11 20.35
CA GLN A 276 -14.68 21.76 19.36
C GLN A 276 -13.85 20.75 18.56
N VAL A 277 -13.28 19.76 19.22
CA VAL A 277 -12.46 18.73 18.56
C VAL A 277 -13.32 17.82 17.68
N GLU A 278 -14.47 17.34 18.17
CA GLU A 278 -15.37 16.52 17.36
C GLU A 278 -15.83 17.28 16.11
N MET A 279 -16.18 18.56 16.26
CA MET A 279 -16.54 19.41 15.13
C MET A 279 -15.39 19.56 14.13
N ALA A 280 -14.15 19.73 14.60
CA ALA A 280 -12.97 19.83 13.73
C ALA A 280 -12.70 18.52 12.97
N GLN A 281 -12.79 17.37 13.63
CA GLN A 281 -12.69 16.05 13.01
C GLN A 281 -13.77 15.85 11.93
N LEU A 282 -15.02 16.22 12.21
CA LEU A 282 -16.11 16.12 11.22
C LEU A 282 -15.88 17.05 10.02
N LYS A 283 -15.42 18.28 10.24
CA LYS A 283 -15.09 19.23 9.16
C LYS A 283 -13.95 18.73 8.28
N TYR A 284 -12.93 18.10 8.88
CA TYR A 284 -11.82 17.49 8.15
C TYR A 284 -12.24 16.22 7.40
N LEU A 285 -13.13 15.40 7.98
CA LEU A 285 -13.63 14.16 7.37
C LEU A 285 -14.59 14.42 6.20
N LEU A 286 -15.43 15.47 6.27
CA LEU A 286 -16.48 15.77 5.30
C LEU A 286 -16.01 15.77 3.83
N PRO A 287 -14.93 16.49 3.43
CA PRO A 287 -14.41 16.44 2.06
C PRO A 287 -13.81 15.07 1.68
N ARG A 288 -13.54 14.21 2.66
CA ARG A 288 -12.88 12.90 2.51
C ARG A 288 -13.83 11.71 2.50
N LEU A 289 -15.14 11.90 2.75
CA LEU A 289 -16.12 10.80 2.87
C LEU A 289 -16.25 9.89 1.64
N GLY A 290 -16.16 10.46 0.43
CA GLY A 290 -16.30 9.69 -0.80
C GLY A 290 -15.19 8.66 -1.02
N VAL A 291 -14.10 8.72 -0.24
CA VAL A 291 -12.90 7.89 -0.37
C VAL A 291 -13.07 6.45 0.10
N LYS A 292 -13.92 6.19 1.09
CA LYS A 292 -14.00 4.88 1.75
C LYS A 292 -14.90 3.84 1.05
N ASP A 293 -15.81 4.24 0.16
CA ASP A 293 -16.99 3.42 -0.21
C ASP A 293 -17.05 2.94 -1.68
N ASP A 294 -16.02 3.18 -2.49
CA ASP A 294 -16.12 2.95 -3.94
C ASP A 294 -16.14 1.47 -4.36
N ALA A 295 -15.60 0.57 -3.51
CA ALA A 295 -15.65 -0.87 -3.74
C ALA A 295 -17.07 -1.45 -3.63
N LEU A 296 -17.94 -0.84 -2.79
CA LEU A 296 -19.35 -1.26 -2.67
C LEU A 296 -20.26 -0.58 -3.70
N SER A 297 -19.90 0.64 -4.14
CA SER A 297 -20.70 1.41 -5.09
C SER A 297 -20.77 0.75 -6.48
N ARG A 298 -19.67 0.12 -6.93
CA ARG A 298 -19.59 -0.55 -8.24
C ARG A 298 -20.47 -1.80 -8.35
N LEU A 299 -20.64 -2.56 -7.27
CA LEU A 299 -21.54 -3.73 -7.22
C LEU A 299 -23.03 -3.34 -7.32
N THR A 300 -23.38 -2.12 -6.93
CA THR A 300 -24.75 -1.57 -7.06
C THR A 300 -24.95 -0.67 -8.29
N GLY A 301 -23.90 -0.43 -9.09
CA GLY A 301 -23.86 0.58 -10.15
C GLY A 301 -24.01 0.06 -11.58
N GLY A 302 -24.32 -1.22 -11.78
CA GLY A 302 -24.58 -1.78 -13.10
C GLY A 302 -26.01 -1.51 -13.56
N ILE A 303 -26.18 -0.54 -14.47
CA ILE A 303 -27.34 -0.37 -15.38
C ILE A 303 -28.72 -0.42 -14.67
N GLY A 304 -29.19 0.69 -14.11
CA GLY A 304 -30.63 0.81 -13.80
C GLY A 304 -31.06 1.70 -12.63
N ALA A 305 -30.16 2.19 -11.77
CA ALA A 305 -30.56 3.01 -10.61
C ALA A 305 -30.78 4.50 -10.97
N ARG A 306 -31.59 4.80 -11.98
CA ARG A 306 -32.19 6.14 -12.17
C ARG A 306 -33.51 6.19 -11.39
N GLY A 307 -33.41 6.09 -10.06
CA GLY A 307 -34.49 6.43 -9.15
C GLY A 307 -34.17 7.74 -8.43
N PRO A 308 -35.17 8.56 -8.05
CA PRO A 308 -34.97 9.83 -7.32
C PRO A 308 -34.53 9.64 -5.85
N GLY A 309 -33.82 8.56 -5.53
CA GLY A 309 -33.34 8.25 -4.19
C GLY A 309 -32.00 8.91 -3.90
N GLU A 310 -31.88 9.52 -2.71
CA GLU A 310 -30.64 10.08 -2.19
C GLU A 310 -29.55 8.99 -2.09
N THR A 311 -28.35 9.26 -2.60
CA THR A 311 -27.23 8.29 -2.56
C THR A 311 -26.74 8.10 -1.12
N LYS A 312 -26.16 6.93 -0.79
CA LYS A 312 -25.56 6.69 0.54
C LYS A 312 -24.55 7.78 0.94
N LEU A 313 -23.79 8.30 -0.03
CA LEU A 313 -22.82 9.39 0.18
C LEU A 313 -23.50 10.71 0.53
N GLU A 314 -24.61 11.05 -0.13
CA GLU A 314 -25.41 12.24 0.18
C GLU A 314 -26.03 12.13 1.58
N ILE A 315 -26.61 10.98 1.93
CA ILE A 315 -27.15 10.71 3.27
C ILE A 315 -26.05 10.88 4.33
N ASN A 316 -24.85 10.33 4.09
CA ASN A 316 -23.73 10.44 5.01
C ASN A 316 -23.24 11.90 5.17
N ARG A 317 -23.13 12.64 4.06
CA ARG A 317 -22.80 14.08 4.08
C ARG A 317 -23.83 14.88 4.87
N ARG A 318 -25.11 14.62 4.64
CA ARG A 318 -26.21 15.29 5.35
C ARG A 318 -26.15 15.02 6.85
N ARG A 319 -25.99 13.77 7.26
CA ARG A 319 -25.83 13.39 8.69
C ARG A 319 -24.66 14.11 9.36
N ILE A 320 -23.53 14.23 8.67
CA ILE A 320 -22.36 14.93 9.22
C ILE A 320 -22.63 16.44 9.34
N ASN A 321 -23.24 17.06 8.34
CA ASN A 321 -23.64 18.47 8.42
C ASN A 321 -24.65 18.73 9.55
N ASP A 322 -25.64 17.85 9.72
CA ASP A 322 -26.61 17.94 10.81
C ASP A 322 -25.95 17.81 12.19
N ARG A 323 -24.96 16.91 12.31
CA ARG A 323 -24.15 16.76 13.53
C ARG A 323 -23.30 17.99 13.81
N ILE A 324 -22.64 18.56 12.80
CA ILE A 324 -21.88 19.82 12.93
C ILE A 324 -22.82 20.94 13.41
N ALA A 325 -23.99 21.11 12.80
CA ALA A 325 -24.96 22.13 13.18
C ALA A 325 -25.52 21.94 14.60
N HIS A 326 -25.63 20.68 15.07
CA HIS A 326 -25.98 20.37 16.44
C HIS A 326 -24.85 20.76 17.41
N LEU A 327 -23.61 20.35 17.15
CA LEU A 327 -22.43 20.69 17.95
C LEU A 327 -22.22 22.22 18.03
N GLU A 328 -22.46 22.96 16.95
CA GLU A 328 -22.39 24.42 16.93
C GLU A 328 -23.46 25.09 17.81
N ARG A 329 -24.64 24.48 17.97
CA ARG A 329 -25.67 24.94 18.91
C ARG A 329 -25.28 24.63 20.34
N GLU A 330 -24.79 23.42 20.61
CA GLU A 330 -24.32 23.05 21.95
C GLU A 330 -23.16 23.94 22.40
N LEU A 331 -22.20 24.22 21.52
CA LEU A 331 -21.07 25.10 21.81
C LEU A 331 -21.53 26.50 22.23
N ARG A 332 -22.57 27.04 21.58
CA ARG A 332 -23.17 28.33 21.94
C ARG A 332 -23.79 28.32 23.34
N VAL A 333 -24.41 27.21 23.75
CA VAL A 333 -24.96 27.06 25.11
C VAL A 333 -23.85 26.97 26.15
N VAL A 334 -22.83 26.14 25.89
CA VAL A 334 -21.68 25.98 26.82
C VAL A 334 -20.94 27.30 27.02
N ARG A 335 -20.77 28.10 25.96
CA ARG A 335 -20.15 29.44 26.05
C ARG A 335 -20.99 30.47 26.80
N LYS A 336 -22.32 30.32 26.85
CA LYS A 336 -23.20 31.22 27.62
C LYS A 336 -23.22 30.91 29.12
N ASN A 337 -22.87 29.69 29.50
CA ASN A 337 -22.89 29.22 30.89
C ASN A 337 -21.51 29.32 31.57
N ARG A 338 -20.60 30.11 31.02
CA ARG A 338 -19.23 30.34 31.50
C ARG A 338 -19.08 31.80 31.93
#